data_AF-A0A553ZSN5-F1
#
_entry.id   AF-A0A553ZSN5-F1
#
_cell.length_a   1.000
_cell.length_b   1.000
_cell.length_c   1.000
_cell.angle_alpha   90.00
_cell.angle_beta   90.00
_cell.angle_gamma   90.00
#
_symmetry.space_group_name_H-M   'P 1'
#
loop_
_entity.id
_entity.type
_entity.pdbx_description
1 polymer ?
#
loop_
_entity_poly.entity_id
_entity_poly.type
_entity_poly.pdbx_seq_one_letter_code
_entity_poly.pdbx_strand_id
1 'polypeptide(L)'
;EIVKQVCAENSVTHLFYNYQYEVNERARDVEVERALRNVVCEGFDDSVILPPGAVMTGNHEMYKVFTPFKNAWLKRLREGMPECVAAPKVRSS
;
A
#
# COMPACT_ATOMS: atom_id res chain seq x y z
N GLU A 1 6.35 -18.24 -6.63
CA GLU A 1 5.81 -19.61 -6.52
C GLU A 1 5.02 -19.91 -5.25
N ILE A 2 5.56 -19.79 -4.03
CA ILE A 2 4.85 -20.20 -2.80
C ILE A 2 3.48 -19.52 -2.62
N VAL A 3 3.40 -18.20 -2.81
CA VAL A 3 2.13 -17.45 -2.67
C VAL A 3 1.06 -18.01 -3.62
N LYS A 4 1.43 -18.28 -4.86
CA LYS A 4 0.54 -18.87 -5.88
C LYS A 4 0.07 -20.26 -5.47
N GLN A 5 0.97 -21.10 -4.97
CA GLN A 5 0.63 -22.43 -4.50
C GLN A 5 -0.37 -22.38 -3.34
N VAL A 6 -0.09 -21.56 -2.32
CA VAL A 6 -0.99 -21.39 -1.17
C VAL A 6 -2.36 -20.87 -1.60
N CYS A 7 -2.41 -19.92 -2.54
CA CYS A 7 -3.68 -19.41 -3.05
C CYS A 7 -4.50 -20.49 -3.76
N ALA A 8 -3.85 -21.33 -4.58
CA ALA A 8 -4.51 -22.43 -5.27
C ALA A 8 -5.03 -23.51 -4.30
N GLU A 9 -4.20 -23.93 -3.35
CA GLU A 9 -4.54 -24.97 -2.38
C GLU A 9 -5.72 -24.60 -1.49
N ASN A 10 -5.80 -23.32 -1.10
CA ASN A 10 -6.83 -22.82 -0.18
C ASN A 10 -8.02 -22.15 -0.89
N SER A 11 -8.07 -22.21 -2.23
CA SER A 11 -9.11 -21.54 -3.03
C SER A 11 -9.27 -20.05 -2.65
N VAL A 12 -8.14 -19.36 -2.46
CA VAL A 12 -8.12 -17.95 -2.05
C VAL A 12 -8.71 -17.08 -3.16
N THR A 13 -9.65 -16.21 -2.79
CA THR A 13 -10.27 -15.26 -3.72
C THR A 13 -9.68 -13.86 -3.61
N HIS A 14 -9.15 -13.50 -2.44
CA HIS A 14 -8.57 -12.18 -2.17
C HIS A 14 -7.24 -12.31 -1.42
N LEU A 15 -6.23 -11.60 -1.89
CA LEU A 15 -4.94 -11.42 -1.23
C LEU A 15 -4.84 -9.96 -0.79
N PHE A 16 -4.74 -9.74 0.52
CA PHE A 16 -4.52 -8.42 1.12
C PHE A 16 -3.08 -8.33 1.61
N TYR A 17 -2.37 -7.26 1.26
CA TYR A 17 -0.98 -7.06 1.67
C TYR A 17 -0.63 -5.58 1.83
N ASN A 18 0.47 -5.29 2.52
CA ASN A 18 0.96 -3.92 2.68
C ASN A 18 2.09 -3.65 1.70
N TYR A 19 2.07 -2.50 1.02
CA TYR A 19 3.08 -2.12 0.05
C TYR A 19 4.45 -1.95 0.72
N GLN A 20 5.47 -2.46 0.03
CA GLN A 20 6.88 -2.19 0.30
C GLN A 20 7.43 -1.38 -0.87
N TYR A 21 8.16 -0.29 -0.60
CA TYR A 21 8.54 0.68 -1.64
C TYR A 21 9.95 0.47 -2.19
N GLU A 22 10.72 -0.43 -1.59
CA GLU A 22 12.04 -0.83 -2.04
C GLU A 22 11.96 -1.58 -3.39
N VAL A 23 13.01 -1.45 -4.20
CA VAL A 23 12.98 -1.90 -5.61
C VAL A 23 12.73 -3.40 -5.75
N ASN A 24 13.38 -4.22 -4.92
CA ASN A 24 13.26 -5.67 -5.01
C ASN A 24 11.88 -6.15 -4.58
N GLU A 25 11.35 -5.55 -3.52
CA GLU A 25 10.07 -5.85 -2.92
C GLU A 25 8.94 -5.44 -3.85
N ARG A 26 9.03 -4.27 -4.48
CA ARG A 26 8.09 -3.85 -5.53
C ARG A 26 8.12 -4.80 -6.73
N ALA A 27 9.30 -5.20 -7.19
CA ALA A 27 9.42 -6.14 -8.32
C ALA A 27 8.80 -7.49 -7.97
N ARG A 28 9.05 -8.00 -6.74
CA ARG A 28 8.42 -9.20 -6.21
C ARG A 28 6.91 -9.09 -6.20
N ASP A 29 6.35 -7.99 -5.68
CA ASP A 29 4.91 -7.82 -5.53
C ASP A 29 4.20 -7.71 -6.88
N VAL A 30 4.79 -6.98 -7.84
CA VAL A 30 4.28 -6.92 -9.22
C VAL A 30 4.24 -8.30 -9.87
N GLU A 31 5.25 -9.14 -9.66
CA GLU A 31 5.25 -10.51 -10.18
C GLU A 31 4.22 -11.41 -9.48
N VAL A 32 3.98 -11.20 -8.18
CA VAL A 32 2.91 -11.90 -7.45
C VAL A 32 1.53 -11.53 -8.01
N GLU A 33 1.23 -10.24 -8.17
CA GLU A 33 -0.05 -9.77 -8.74
C GLU A 33 -0.26 -10.32 -10.15
N ARG A 34 0.78 -10.33 -10.99
CA ARG A 34 0.73 -10.89 -12.36
C ARG A 34 0.49 -12.39 -12.38
N ALA A 35 1.04 -13.13 -11.41
CA ALA A 35 0.89 -14.57 -11.29
C ALA A 35 -0.51 -14.97 -10.79
N LEU A 36 -1.14 -14.14 -9.96
CA LEU A 36 -2.41 -14.38 -9.29
C LEU A 36 -3.62 -13.83 -10.07
N ARG A 37 -3.73 -14.12 -11.37
CA ARG A 37 -4.76 -13.53 -12.26
C ARG A 37 -6.23 -13.75 -11.83
N ASN A 38 -6.50 -14.79 -11.04
CA ASN A 38 -7.85 -15.13 -10.58
C ASN A 38 -8.08 -14.78 -9.10
N VAL A 39 -7.14 -14.09 -8.46
CA VAL A 39 -7.23 -13.63 -7.06
C VAL A 39 -7.21 -12.11 -7.09
N VAL A 40 -8.15 -11.48 -6.41
CA VAL A 40 -8.16 -10.02 -6.25
C VAL A 40 -7.03 -9.65 -5.28
N CYS A 41 -6.07 -8.86 -5.75
CA CYS A 41 -4.96 -8.38 -4.92
C CYS A 41 -5.24 -6.93 -4.50
N GLU A 42 -5.25 -6.67 -3.19
CA GLU A 42 -5.47 -5.34 -2.61
C GLU A 42 -4.28 -4.98 -1.71
N GLY A 43 -3.52 -3.97 -2.15
CA GLY A 43 -2.37 -3.44 -1.44
C GLY A 43 -2.71 -2.18 -0.62
N PHE A 44 -2.09 -2.01 0.54
CA PHE A 44 -2.28 -0.84 1.40
C PHE A 44 -0.96 -0.13 1.73
N ASP A 45 -0.98 1.20 1.75
CA ASP A 45 0.14 2.05 2.14
C ASP A 45 0.26 2.17 3.68
N ASP A 46 0.58 1.07 4.36
CA ASP A 46 0.56 0.98 5.84
C ASP A 46 1.84 1.51 6.51
N SER A 47 2.99 1.41 5.84
CA SER A 47 4.28 1.82 6.41
C SER A 47 4.46 3.36 6.48
N VAL A 48 3.48 4.12 6.00
CA VAL A 48 3.52 5.58 5.90
C VAL A 48 2.20 6.20 6.33
N ILE A 49 2.24 7.38 6.93
CA ILE A 49 1.02 8.12 7.31
C ILE A 49 0.33 8.68 6.06
N LEU A 50 1.09 9.25 5.12
CA LEU A 50 0.56 9.75 3.86
C LEU A 50 1.22 8.97 2.72
N PRO A 51 0.44 8.40 1.78
CA PRO A 51 0.98 7.55 0.73
C PRO A 51 1.86 8.35 -0.25
N PRO A 52 2.87 7.73 -0.88
CA PRO A 52 3.62 8.36 -1.96
C PRO A 52 2.66 8.86 -3.06
N GLY A 53 2.84 10.09 -3.51
CA GLY A 53 1.89 10.76 -4.43
C GLY A 53 0.94 11.73 -3.74
N ALA A 54 0.69 11.60 -2.44
CA ALA A 54 -0.20 12.52 -1.70
C ALA A 54 0.43 13.90 -1.44
N VAL A 55 1.77 13.98 -1.43
CA VAL A 55 2.53 15.22 -1.15
C VAL A 55 3.48 15.49 -2.30
N MET A 56 2.98 16.20 -3.31
CA MET A 56 3.70 16.54 -4.54
C MET A 56 3.94 18.05 -4.63
N THR A 57 4.94 18.44 -5.44
CA THR A 57 5.16 19.83 -5.82
C THR A 57 4.03 20.34 -6.74
N GLY A 58 3.97 21.66 -6.99
CA GLY A 58 2.99 22.23 -7.94
C GLY A 58 3.12 21.70 -9.37
N ASN A 59 4.30 21.20 -9.75
CA ASN A 59 4.54 20.56 -11.04
C ASN A 59 4.25 19.05 -11.04
N HIS A 60 3.63 18.51 -9.97
CA HIS A 60 3.33 17.08 -9.80
C HIS A 60 4.58 16.17 -9.74
N GLU A 61 5.70 16.71 -9.28
CA GLU A 61 6.92 15.94 -9.00
C GLU A 61 7.14 15.73 -7.49
N MET A 62 7.90 14.70 -7.11
CA MET A 62 8.33 14.50 -5.73
C MET A 62 9.31 15.58 -5.27
N TYR A 63 9.21 15.99 -4.01
CA TYR A 63 10.12 16.97 -3.41
C TYR A 63 11.56 16.44 -3.31
N LYS A 64 12.52 17.32 -3.60
CA LYS A 64 13.98 17.05 -3.47
C LYS A 64 14.61 17.68 -2.23
N VAL A 65 13.88 18.54 -1.52
CA VAL A 65 14.33 19.24 -0.30
C VAL A 65 13.32 19.03 0.82
N PHE A 66 13.80 18.73 2.03
CA PHE A 66 12.95 18.35 3.16
C PHE A 66 12.06 19.48 3.68
N THR A 67 12.56 20.71 3.83
CA THR A 67 11.76 21.83 4.37
C THR A 67 10.46 22.10 3.60
N PRO A 68 10.47 22.25 2.27
CA PRO A 68 9.22 22.43 1.52
C PRO A 68 8.34 21.17 1.54
N PHE A 69 8.94 19.98 1.55
CA PHE A 69 8.18 18.72 1.74
C PHE A 69 7.43 18.70 3.07
N LYS A 70 8.11 18.98 4.19
CA LYS A 70 7.50 19.03 5.54
C LYS A 70 6.32 19.99 5.60
N ASN A 71 6.46 21.18 5.01
CA ASN A 71 5.40 22.19 5.01
C ASN A 71 4.15 21.70 4.24
N ALA A 72 4.35 21.12 3.06
CA ALA A 72 3.28 20.54 2.26
C ALA A 72 2.66 19.32 2.94
N TRP A 73 3.48 18.46 3.55
CA TRP A 73 3.07 17.27 4.28
C TRP A 73 2.18 17.63 5.48
N LEU A 74 2.59 18.61 6.30
CA LEU A 74 1.79 19.09 7.43
C LEU A 74 0.48 19.75 6.98
N LYS A 75 0.49 20.46 5.85
CA LYS A 75 -0.73 21.02 5.26
C LYS A 75 -1.69 19.88 4.89
N ARG A 76 -1.21 18.88 4.16
CA ARG A 76 -2.02 17.73 3.71
C ARG A 76 -2.57 16.92 4.89
N LEU A 77 -1.75 16.67 5.92
CA LEU A 77 -2.19 15.96 7.11
C LEU A 77 -3.34 16.66 7.84
N ARG A 78 -3.33 18.00 7.89
CA ARG A 78 -4.42 18.78 8.50
C ARG A 78 -5.72 18.76 7.69
N GLU A 79 -5.65 18.53 6.38
CA GLU A 79 -6.83 18.44 5.52
C GLU A 79 -7.57 17.11 5.70
N GLY A 80 -6.86 16.05 6.09
CA GLY A 80 -7.44 14.72 6.30
C GLY A 80 -6.42 13.80 6.95
N MET A 81 -6.46 13.74 8.28
CA MET A 81 -5.61 12.83 9.05
C MET A 81 -6.15 11.41 8.90
N PRO A 82 -5.33 10.43 8.48
CA PRO A 82 -5.75 9.04 8.47
C PRO A 82 -6.11 8.59 9.89
N GLU A 83 -7.23 7.90 10.02
CA GLU A 83 -7.71 7.38 11.30
C GLU A 83 -7.16 5.97 11.57
N CYS A 84 -6.91 5.67 12.84
CA CYS A 84 -6.69 4.29 13.25
C CYS A 84 -8.02 3.52 13.23
N VAL A 85 -8.08 2.43 12.46
CA VAL A 85 -9.26 1.56 12.43
C VAL A 85 -9.26 0.61 13.63
N ALA A 86 -10.46 0.24 14.08
CA ALA A 86 -10.62 -0.76 15.14
C ALA A 86 -10.17 -2.14 14.66
N ALA A 87 -9.79 -3.00 15.62
CA ALA A 87 -9.51 -4.40 15.33
C ALA A 87 -10.72 -5.07 14.61
N PRO A 88 -10.48 -5.93 13.62
CA PRO A 88 -11.56 -6.60 12.91
C PRO A 88 -12.39 -7.45 13.87
N LYS A 89 -13.70 -7.53 13.60
CA LYS A 89 -14.57 -8.45 14.33
C LYS A 89 -14.13 -9.89 14.06
N VAL A 90 -14.31 -10.76 15.05
CA VAL A 90 -14.08 -12.21 14.90
C VAL A 90 -14.90 -12.72 13.72
N ARG A 91 -14.26 -13.46 12.81
CA ARG A 91 -14.98 -14.09 11.69
C ARG A 91 -15.95 -15.13 12.24
N SER A 92 -17.22 -15.03 11.88
CA SER A 92 -18.19 -16.10 12.10
C SER A 92 -17.76 -17.33 11.30
N SER A 93 -17.66 -18.48 11.98
CA SER A 93 -17.40 -19.79 11.36
C SER A 93 -18.52 -20.23 10.44
#